data_AF-A0A2T3MUH6-F1
#
_entry.id   AF-A0A2T3MUH6-F1
#
_cell.length_a   1.000
_cell.length_b   1.000
_cell.length_c   1.000
_cell.angle_alpha   90.00
_cell.angle_beta   90.00
_cell.angle_gamma   90.00
#
_symmetry.space_group_name_H-M   'P 1'
#
loop_
_entity.id
_entity.type
_entity.pdbx_description
1 polymer ?
#
loop_
_entity_poly.entity_id
_entity_poly.type
_entity_poly.pdbx_seq_one_letter_code
_entity_poly.pdbx_strand_id
1 'polypeptide(L)'
;MLYFILTLCLVGIALGTVIIRSRQQRDILQSRFNQIIGLRQLIHLLRFHRRQSHQALKSVPPRSESLSESIAIKTLIHSLINQAETANKPMYRILDKQLGTILDEWPRYSVQRNQSTHGKAIRHVLYLIDDTLTQCLITSEKEDLFKHYQGTWPVMLNAIDSLSRFRYAIENYKMGSDVMARELGLHAQILKRRMAQLHLPDDPAVPPLIIDNLFIQYENIDLNAHDKELVKYHLYQFSLEASDTLFHLFDLVLSHIGAELSIKLPELAAREDKKVVQIIARY
;
A
#
# COMPACT_ATOMS: atom_id res chain seq x y z
N MET A 1 -60.22 1.58 -16.13
CA MET A 1 -59.91 2.15 -14.80
C MET A 1 -59.14 1.17 -13.92
N LEU A 2 -59.71 0.02 -13.53
CA LEU A 2 -59.03 -0.96 -12.64
C LEU A 2 -57.66 -1.43 -13.17
N TYR A 3 -57.58 -1.85 -14.44
CA TYR A 3 -56.31 -2.30 -15.06
C TYR A 3 -55.23 -1.21 -15.12
N PHE A 4 -55.63 0.06 -15.29
CA PHE A 4 -54.72 1.19 -15.30
C PHE A 4 -54.14 1.47 -13.90
N ILE A 5 -54.99 1.39 -12.86
CA ILE A 5 -54.54 1.52 -11.47
C ILE A 5 -53.59 0.37 -11.11
N LEU A 6 -53.92 -0.87 -11.51
CA LEU A 6 -53.10 -2.04 -11.23
C LEU A 6 -51.71 -1.96 -11.88
N THR A 7 -51.64 -1.50 -13.14
CA THR A 7 -50.37 -1.29 -13.85
C THR A 7 -49.55 -0.17 -13.23
N LEU A 8 -50.17 0.94 -12.81
CA LEU A 8 -49.48 2.03 -12.12
C LEU A 8 -48.87 1.56 -10.78
N CYS A 9 -49.61 0.76 -10.01
CA CYS A 9 -49.12 0.17 -8.76
C CYS A 9 -47.94 -0.79 -9.01
N LEU A 10 -48.01 -1.65 -10.03
CA LEU A 10 -46.92 -2.56 -10.39
C LEU A 10 -45.65 -1.79 -10.80
N VAL A 11 -45.78 -0.74 -11.62
CA VAL A 11 -44.66 0.12 -11.99
C VAL A 11 -44.08 0.83 -10.76
N GLY A 12 -44.92 1.33 -9.86
CA GLY A 12 -44.49 1.95 -8.61
C GLY A 12 -43.69 0.99 -7.71
N ILE A 13 -44.14 -0.27 -7.58
CA ILE A 13 -43.41 -1.31 -6.83
C ILE A 13 -42.09 -1.66 -7.53
N ALA A 14 -42.09 -1.80 -8.85
CA ALA A 14 -40.87 -2.09 -9.61
C ALA A 14 -39.84 -0.95 -9.47
N LEU A 15 -40.25 0.31 -9.60
CA LEU A 15 -39.37 1.46 -9.40
C LEU A 15 -38.88 1.55 -7.95
N GLY A 16 -39.76 1.31 -6.97
CA GLY A 16 -39.40 1.29 -5.56
C GLY A 16 -38.33 0.25 -5.24
N THR A 17 -38.50 -0.97 -5.74
CA THR A 17 -37.52 -2.06 -5.54
C THR A 17 -36.18 -1.75 -6.21
N VAL A 18 -36.18 -1.18 -7.43
CA VAL A 18 -34.95 -0.73 -8.12
C VAL A 18 -34.23 0.36 -7.32
N ILE A 19 -34.94 1.36 -6.79
CA ILE A 19 -34.35 2.44 -6.00
C ILE A 19 -33.73 1.89 -4.71
N ILE A 20 -34.45 1.02 -3.98
CA ILE A 20 -33.94 0.43 -2.73
C ILE A 20 -32.69 -0.41 -3.01
N ARG A 21 -32.72 -1.25 -4.05
CA ARG A 21 -31.58 -2.07 -4.44
C ARG A 21 -30.38 -1.22 -4.86
N SER A 22 -30.60 -0.15 -5.63
CA SER A 22 -29.54 0.78 -6.02
C SER A 22 -28.90 1.47 -4.82
N ARG A 23 -29.69 1.88 -3.82
CA ARG A 23 -29.17 2.46 -2.58
C ARG A 23 -28.33 1.46 -1.79
N GLN A 24 -28.85 0.26 -1.58
CA GLN A 24 -28.13 -0.82 -0.88
C GLN A 24 -26.79 -1.14 -1.57
N GLN A 25 -26.77 -1.22 -2.91
CA GLN A 25 -25.53 -1.45 -3.65
C GLN A 25 -24.52 -0.33 -3.46
N ARG A 26 -24.95 0.95 -3.47
CA ARG A 26 -24.07 2.09 -3.21
C ARG A 26 -23.52 2.08 -1.79
N ASP A 27 -24.35 1.77 -0.79
CA ASP A 27 -23.92 1.72 0.60
C ASP A 27 -22.88 0.62 0.84
N ILE A 28 -23.09 -0.56 0.25
CA ILE A 28 -22.12 -1.67 0.29
C ILE A 28 -20.82 -1.27 -0.39
N LEU A 29 -20.89 -0.68 -1.60
CA LEU A 29 -19.72 -0.25 -2.35
C LEU A 29 -18.93 0.81 -1.58
N GLN A 30 -19.61 1.80 -1.01
CA GLN A 30 -18.98 2.84 -0.18
C GLN A 30 -18.31 2.24 1.05
N SER A 31 -18.96 1.29 1.73
CA SER A 31 -18.40 0.61 2.90
C SER A 31 -17.10 -0.14 2.55
N ARG A 32 -17.08 -0.88 1.43
CA ARG A 32 -15.89 -1.58 0.94
C ARG A 32 -14.77 -0.59 0.56
N PHE A 33 -15.10 0.54 -0.05
CA PHE A 33 -14.10 1.58 -0.32
C PHE A 33 -13.55 2.23 0.95
N ASN A 34 -14.38 2.41 1.98
CA ASN A 34 -13.91 2.87 3.29
C ASN A 34 -12.92 1.86 3.91
N GLN A 35 -13.17 0.56 3.77
CA GLN A 35 -12.21 -0.47 4.16
C GLN A 35 -10.89 -0.35 3.38
N ILE A 36 -10.95 -0.16 2.05
CA ILE A 36 -9.75 0.06 1.22
C ILE A 36 -8.97 1.30 1.69
N ILE A 37 -9.66 2.39 2.01
CA ILE A 37 -9.02 3.61 2.55
C ILE A 37 -8.30 3.31 3.86
N GLY A 38 -8.94 2.61 4.80
CA GLY A 38 -8.32 2.24 6.07
C GLY A 38 -7.12 1.29 5.88
N LEU A 39 -7.20 0.35 4.94
CA LEU A 39 -6.07 -0.51 4.58
C LEU A 39 -4.90 0.28 3.98
N ARG A 40 -5.18 1.28 3.13
CA ARG A 40 -4.14 2.21 2.63
C ARG A 40 -3.47 2.96 3.78
N GLN A 41 -4.25 3.53 4.71
CA GLN A 41 -3.72 4.19 5.89
C GLN A 41 -2.86 3.24 6.75
N LEU A 42 -3.26 1.98 6.88
CA LEU A 42 -2.49 0.98 7.59
C LEU A 42 -1.15 0.70 6.89
N ILE A 43 -1.10 0.62 5.56
CA ILE A 43 0.16 0.53 4.82
C ILE A 43 1.07 1.72 5.16
N HIS A 44 0.55 2.95 5.15
CA HIS A 44 1.34 4.13 5.51
C HIS A 44 1.92 4.05 6.92
N LEU A 45 1.09 3.68 7.91
CA LEU A 45 1.54 3.51 9.29
C LEU A 45 2.59 2.41 9.42
N LEU A 46 2.43 1.27 8.75
CA LEU A 46 3.42 0.18 8.78
C LEU A 46 4.74 0.58 8.13
N ARG A 47 4.69 1.36 7.04
CA ARG A 47 5.88 1.90 6.39
C ARG A 47 6.58 2.95 7.26
N PHE A 48 5.83 3.78 7.97
CA PHE A 48 6.36 4.72 8.96
C PHE A 48 7.00 3.98 10.13
N HIS A 49 6.30 3.02 10.75
CA HIS A 49 6.83 2.19 11.83
C HIS A 49 8.11 1.47 11.41
N ARG A 50 8.15 0.89 10.21
CA ARG A 50 9.37 0.25 9.67
C ARG A 50 10.55 1.21 9.59
N ARG A 51 10.33 2.48 9.20
CA ARG A 51 11.38 3.50 9.13
C ARG A 51 11.90 3.83 10.53
N GLN A 52 10.98 4.07 11.47
CA GLN A 52 11.32 4.41 12.85
C GLN A 52 12.04 3.26 13.58
N SER A 53 11.50 2.05 13.49
CA SER A 53 12.12 0.86 14.09
C SER A 53 13.49 0.57 13.46
N HIS A 54 13.67 0.78 12.16
CA HIS A 54 14.97 0.63 11.49
C HIS A 54 16.01 1.62 12.00
N GLN A 55 15.62 2.88 12.19
CA GLN A 55 16.51 3.90 12.76
C GLN A 55 16.87 3.57 14.22
N ALA A 56 15.90 3.16 15.02
CA ALA A 56 16.11 2.76 16.42
C ALA A 56 16.98 1.50 16.57
N LEU A 57 16.90 0.55 15.64
CA LEU A 57 17.76 -0.64 15.63
C LEU A 57 19.21 -0.33 15.24
N LYS A 58 19.45 0.81 14.59
CA LYS A 58 20.80 1.30 14.27
C LYS A 58 21.38 2.23 15.33
N SER A 59 20.57 2.71 16.29
CA SER A 59 21.07 3.57 17.37
C SER A 59 21.81 2.77 18.43
N VAL A 60 22.84 3.36 19.03
CA VAL A 60 23.58 2.78 20.16
C VAL A 60 23.46 3.75 21.35
N PRO A 61 22.80 3.36 22.47
CA PRO A 61 22.11 2.09 22.69
C PRO A 61 20.79 1.98 21.88
N PRO A 62 20.27 0.75 21.68
CA PRO A 62 18.98 0.54 21.02
C PRO A 62 17.85 1.15 21.83
N ARG A 63 16.95 1.89 21.18
CA ARG A 63 15.74 2.39 21.85
C ARG A 63 14.78 1.24 22.11
N SER A 64 14.35 1.08 23.37
CA SER A 64 13.42 0.02 23.80
C SER A 64 11.98 0.50 23.99
N GLU A 65 11.73 1.78 23.79
CA GLU A 65 10.40 2.38 23.97
C GLU A 65 9.45 2.01 22.83
N SER A 66 8.17 1.88 23.16
CA SER A 66 7.10 1.77 22.16
C SER A 66 7.09 3.02 21.27
N LEU A 67 6.99 2.82 19.97
CA LEU A 67 6.92 3.90 19.00
C LEU A 67 5.52 4.52 19.01
N SER A 68 5.44 5.84 18.82
CA SER A 68 4.20 6.61 18.98
C SER A 68 3.04 6.13 18.09
N GLU A 69 3.37 5.63 16.90
CA GLU A 69 2.45 5.12 15.89
C GLU A 69 1.92 3.72 16.21
N SER A 70 2.49 2.99 17.17
CA SER A 70 2.04 1.64 17.53
C SER A 70 0.57 1.64 17.99
N ILE A 71 0.14 2.68 18.71
CA ILE A 71 -1.25 2.85 19.13
C ILE A 71 -2.15 3.08 17.92
N ALA A 72 -1.76 3.96 16.99
CA ALA A 72 -2.49 4.22 15.76
C ALA A 72 -2.69 2.94 14.93
N ILE A 73 -1.65 2.11 14.81
CA ILE A 73 -1.72 0.82 14.11
C ILE A 73 -2.73 -0.11 14.80
N LYS A 74 -2.64 -0.29 16.12
CA LYS A 74 -3.55 -1.15 16.91
C LYS A 74 -5.01 -0.69 16.81
N THR A 75 -5.26 0.61 16.93
CA THR A 75 -6.61 1.17 16.81
C THR A 75 -7.18 0.98 15.41
N LEU A 76 -6.38 1.24 14.37
CA LEU A 76 -6.84 1.13 12.99
C LEU A 76 -7.16 -0.30 12.59
N ILE A 77 -6.33 -1.30 12.96
CA ILE A 77 -6.61 -2.70 12.63
C ILE A 77 -7.88 -3.21 13.34
N HIS A 78 -8.13 -2.81 14.59
CA HIS A 78 -9.38 -3.14 15.28
C HIS A 78 -10.60 -2.50 14.61
N SER A 79 -10.50 -1.24 14.18
CA SER A 79 -11.56 -0.57 13.42
C SER A 79 -11.85 -1.32 12.11
N LEU A 80 -10.80 -1.70 11.38
CA LEU A 80 -10.91 -2.48 10.15
C LEU A 80 -11.57 -3.85 10.37
N ILE A 81 -11.21 -4.58 11.43
CA ILE A 81 -11.86 -5.85 11.80
C ILE A 81 -13.36 -5.66 12.06
N ASN A 82 -13.73 -4.58 12.74
CA ASN A 82 -15.12 -4.30 13.08
C ASN A 82 -15.96 -3.96 11.84
N GLN A 83 -15.36 -3.26 10.87
CA GLN A 83 -15.99 -2.87 9.62
C GLN A 83 -16.01 -4.01 8.59
N ALA A 84 -15.09 -4.98 8.69
CA ALA A 84 -14.96 -6.09 7.75
C ALA A 84 -16.22 -6.97 7.67
N GLU A 85 -16.54 -7.43 6.46
CA GLU A 85 -17.57 -8.45 6.25
C GLU A 85 -17.21 -9.72 7.04
N THR A 86 -18.23 -10.43 7.54
CA THR A 86 -18.04 -11.61 8.40
C THR A 86 -17.11 -12.66 7.78
N ALA A 87 -17.20 -12.86 6.46
CA ALA A 87 -16.35 -13.78 5.71
C ALA A 87 -14.86 -13.38 5.73
N ASN A 88 -14.57 -12.07 5.77
CA ASN A 88 -13.20 -11.53 5.69
C ASN A 88 -12.55 -11.35 7.07
N LYS A 89 -13.34 -11.26 8.16
CA LYS A 89 -12.83 -11.09 9.54
C LYS A 89 -11.67 -12.03 9.93
N PRO A 90 -11.65 -13.32 9.55
CA PRO A 90 -10.52 -14.19 9.88
C PRO A 90 -9.17 -13.68 9.35
N MET A 91 -9.13 -13.15 8.13
CA MET A 91 -7.89 -12.65 7.52
C MET A 91 -7.38 -11.41 8.26
N TYR A 92 -8.28 -10.49 8.63
CA TYR A 92 -7.91 -9.33 9.44
C TYR A 92 -7.40 -9.70 10.84
N ARG A 93 -7.94 -10.75 11.48
CA ARG A 93 -7.44 -11.24 12.79
C ARG A 93 -6.05 -11.85 12.68
N ILE A 94 -5.75 -12.54 11.58
CA ILE A 94 -4.40 -13.04 11.31
C ILE A 94 -3.43 -11.86 11.17
N LEU A 95 -3.84 -10.82 10.43
CA LEU A 95 -3.06 -9.60 10.32
C LEU A 95 -2.83 -8.95 11.69
N ASP A 96 -3.88 -8.76 12.49
CA ASP A 96 -3.79 -8.19 13.84
C ASP A 96 -2.79 -8.93 14.74
N LYS A 97 -2.86 -10.28 14.78
CA LYS A 97 -1.88 -11.09 15.51
C LYS A 97 -0.45 -10.84 15.02
N GLN A 98 -0.26 -10.79 13.70
CA GLN A 98 1.06 -10.51 13.11
C GLN A 98 1.55 -9.09 13.46
N LEU A 99 0.66 -8.09 13.47
CA LEU A 99 0.99 -6.73 13.86
C LEU A 99 1.36 -6.64 15.34
N GLY A 100 0.62 -7.31 16.23
CA GLY A 100 0.99 -7.41 17.65
C GLY A 100 2.42 -7.89 17.84
N THR A 101 2.80 -8.98 17.20
CA THR A 101 4.18 -9.50 17.23
C THR A 101 5.21 -8.47 16.73
N ILE A 102 4.93 -7.76 15.63
CA ILE A 102 5.83 -6.73 15.10
C ILE A 102 5.99 -5.58 16.11
N LEU A 103 4.88 -5.07 16.64
CA LEU A 103 4.87 -3.89 17.52
C LEU A 103 5.55 -4.17 18.86
N ASP A 104 5.47 -5.40 19.36
CA ASP A 104 5.97 -5.75 20.68
C ASP A 104 7.42 -6.30 20.63
N GLU A 105 7.81 -7.02 19.57
CA GLU A 105 9.12 -7.68 19.49
C GLU A 105 10.18 -6.96 18.66
N TRP A 106 9.82 -5.92 17.89
CA TRP A 106 10.78 -5.25 17.00
C TRP A 106 12.09 -4.80 17.68
N PRO A 107 12.15 -4.39 18.98
CA PRO A 107 13.41 -3.97 19.59
C PRO A 107 14.45 -5.10 19.66
N ARG A 108 14.02 -6.36 19.53
CA ARG A 108 14.86 -7.56 19.53
C ARG A 108 15.22 -8.04 18.13
N TYR A 109 14.75 -7.37 17.09
CA TYR A 109 14.96 -7.80 15.71
C TYR A 109 16.32 -7.36 15.20
N SER A 110 16.93 -8.17 14.33
CA SER A 110 17.94 -7.66 13.42
C SER A 110 17.29 -6.71 12.40
N VAL A 111 18.08 -5.82 11.81
CA VAL A 111 17.63 -4.94 10.71
C VAL A 111 16.95 -5.75 9.60
N GLN A 112 17.53 -6.89 9.21
CA GLN A 112 16.97 -7.78 8.20
C GLN A 112 15.63 -8.41 8.61
N ARG A 113 15.51 -8.86 9.86
CA ARG A 113 14.24 -9.39 10.40
C ARG A 113 13.17 -8.29 10.44
N ASN A 114 13.54 -7.08 10.84
CA ASN A 114 12.65 -5.93 10.85
C ASN A 114 12.08 -5.63 9.46
N GLN A 115 12.94 -5.53 8.44
CA GLN A 115 12.52 -5.30 7.05
C GLN A 115 11.61 -6.41 6.52
N SER A 116 11.99 -7.67 6.70
CA SER A 116 11.25 -8.83 6.18
C SER A 116 9.89 -9.00 6.84
N THR A 117 9.78 -8.77 8.16
CA THR A 117 8.53 -8.96 8.90
C THR A 117 7.51 -7.86 8.57
N HIS A 118 7.97 -6.60 8.48
CA HIS A 118 7.13 -5.50 7.99
C HIS A 118 6.72 -5.69 6.52
N GLY A 119 7.63 -6.16 5.66
CA GLY A 119 7.32 -6.46 4.26
C GLY A 119 6.23 -7.52 4.11
N LYS A 120 6.25 -8.56 4.95
CA LYS A 120 5.17 -9.57 5.00
C LYS A 120 3.83 -8.98 5.43
N ALA A 121 3.82 -8.12 6.46
CA ALA A 121 2.59 -7.48 6.93
C ALA A 121 2.01 -6.54 5.86
N ILE A 122 2.84 -5.71 5.22
CA ILE A 122 2.40 -4.83 4.13
C ILE A 122 1.82 -5.64 2.95
N ARG A 123 2.45 -6.77 2.59
CA ARG A 123 1.88 -7.68 1.57
C ARG A 123 0.53 -8.26 1.98
N HIS A 124 0.35 -8.64 3.24
CA HIS A 124 -0.95 -9.10 3.73
C HIS A 124 -2.01 -8.00 3.61
N VAL A 125 -1.69 -6.75 3.97
CA VAL A 125 -2.62 -5.62 3.77
C VAL A 125 -2.97 -5.43 2.30
N LEU A 126 -2.00 -5.55 1.39
CA LEU A 126 -2.25 -5.47 -0.04
C LEU A 126 -3.16 -6.58 -0.56
N TYR A 127 -3.02 -7.83 -0.07
CA TYR A 127 -3.95 -8.90 -0.42
C TYR A 127 -5.38 -8.63 0.07
N LEU A 128 -5.54 -7.97 1.21
CA LEU A 128 -6.86 -7.54 1.68
C LEU A 128 -7.47 -6.43 0.79
N ILE A 129 -6.64 -5.50 0.31
CA ILE A 129 -7.06 -4.49 -0.68
C ILE A 129 -7.49 -5.19 -1.97
N ASP A 130 -6.69 -6.14 -2.46
CA ASP A 130 -6.95 -6.88 -3.69
C ASP A 130 -8.27 -7.65 -3.66
N ASP A 131 -8.52 -8.40 -2.60
CA ASP A 131 -9.77 -9.14 -2.40
C ASP A 131 -10.96 -8.17 -2.34
N THR A 132 -10.87 -7.13 -1.51
CA THR A 132 -11.96 -6.15 -1.33
C THR A 132 -12.27 -5.42 -2.63
N LEU A 133 -11.23 -5.01 -3.38
CA LEU A 133 -11.36 -4.29 -4.63
C LEU A 133 -11.91 -5.18 -5.75
N THR A 134 -11.43 -6.42 -5.84
CA THR A 134 -11.95 -7.43 -6.77
C THR A 134 -13.45 -7.64 -6.56
N GLN A 135 -13.88 -7.77 -5.31
CA GLN A 135 -15.30 -7.89 -4.97
C GLN A 135 -16.10 -6.63 -5.36
N CYS A 136 -15.54 -5.43 -5.18
CA CYS A 136 -16.17 -4.18 -5.63
C CYS A 136 -16.38 -4.15 -7.14
N LEU A 137 -15.35 -4.52 -7.91
CA LEU A 137 -15.38 -4.46 -9.37
C LEU A 137 -16.34 -5.48 -9.96
N ILE A 138 -16.35 -6.71 -9.44
CA ILE A 138 -17.28 -7.77 -9.84
C ILE A 138 -18.73 -7.36 -9.52
N THR A 139 -18.98 -6.83 -8.31
CA THR A 139 -20.34 -6.46 -7.88
C THR A 139 -20.87 -5.24 -8.63
N SER A 140 -19.99 -4.37 -9.13
CA SER A 140 -20.35 -3.16 -9.89
C SER A 140 -20.46 -3.40 -11.40
N GLU A 141 -20.29 -4.63 -11.87
CA GLU A 141 -20.35 -5.02 -13.29
C GLU A 141 -19.39 -4.21 -14.19
N LYS A 142 -18.26 -3.76 -13.63
CA LYS A 142 -17.23 -2.97 -14.33
C LYS A 142 -16.13 -3.88 -14.91
N GLU A 143 -16.49 -4.71 -15.89
CA GLU A 143 -15.60 -5.74 -16.45
C GLU A 143 -14.28 -5.20 -17.01
N ASP A 144 -14.32 -4.06 -17.71
CA ASP A 144 -13.10 -3.47 -18.30
C ASP A 144 -12.15 -2.96 -17.21
N LEU A 145 -12.71 -2.34 -16.16
CA LEU A 145 -11.94 -1.86 -15.01
C LEU A 145 -11.36 -3.03 -14.21
N PHE A 146 -12.13 -4.12 -14.09
CA PHE A 146 -11.67 -5.37 -13.50
C PHE A 146 -10.48 -5.97 -14.27
N LYS A 147 -10.58 -6.11 -15.60
CA LYS A 147 -9.48 -6.59 -16.45
C LYS A 147 -8.24 -5.70 -16.34
N HIS A 148 -8.42 -4.39 -16.33
CA HIS A 148 -7.32 -3.46 -16.14
C HIS A 148 -6.63 -3.64 -14.78
N TYR A 149 -7.41 -3.74 -13.70
CA TYR A 149 -6.89 -3.99 -12.37
C TYR A 149 -6.16 -5.35 -12.29
N GLN A 150 -6.71 -6.41 -12.87
CA GLN A 150 -6.07 -7.73 -12.95
C GLN A 150 -4.74 -7.71 -13.71
N GLY A 151 -4.58 -6.84 -14.71
CA GLY A 151 -3.29 -6.63 -15.39
C GLY A 151 -2.27 -5.88 -14.52
N THR A 152 -2.74 -4.94 -13.70
CA THR A 152 -1.89 -4.03 -12.90
C THR A 152 -1.43 -4.67 -11.59
N TRP A 153 -2.30 -5.45 -10.94
CA TRP A 153 -2.04 -6.04 -9.63
C TRP A 153 -0.78 -6.93 -9.58
N PRO A 154 -0.57 -7.88 -10.51
CA PRO A 154 0.66 -8.68 -10.53
C PRO A 154 1.92 -7.83 -10.74
N VAL A 155 1.82 -6.73 -11.49
CA VAL A 155 2.94 -5.80 -11.68
C VAL A 155 3.30 -5.12 -10.35
N MET A 156 2.31 -4.68 -9.58
CA MET A 156 2.52 -4.09 -8.25
C MET A 156 3.20 -5.07 -7.29
N LEU A 157 2.72 -6.31 -7.20
CA LEU A 157 3.35 -7.35 -6.37
C LEU A 157 4.80 -7.60 -6.79
N ASN A 158 5.05 -7.74 -8.09
CA ASN A 158 6.40 -7.95 -8.63
C ASN A 158 7.34 -6.77 -8.35
N ALA A 159 6.85 -5.53 -8.35
CA ALA A 159 7.62 -4.34 -8.01
C ALA A 159 8.01 -4.34 -6.52
N ILE A 160 7.10 -4.71 -5.62
CA ILE A 160 7.38 -4.83 -4.17
C ILE A 160 8.42 -5.93 -3.90
N ASP A 161 8.32 -7.06 -4.59
CA ASP A 161 9.30 -8.14 -4.47
C ASP A 161 10.66 -7.73 -5.02
N SER A 162 10.69 -6.99 -6.13
CA SER A 162 11.93 -6.42 -6.68
C SER A 162 12.58 -5.43 -5.71
N LEU A 163 11.79 -4.58 -5.06
CA LEU A 163 12.27 -3.66 -4.02
C LEU A 163 12.82 -4.43 -2.79
N SER A 164 12.18 -5.55 -2.43
CA SER A 164 12.65 -6.40 -1.33
C SER A 164 13.99 -7.06 -1.66
N ARG A 165 14.18 -7.54 -2.89
CA ARG A 165 15.46 -8.08 -3.39
C ARG A 165 16.54 -7.01 -3.44
N PHE A 166 16.21 -5.81 -3.90
CA PHE A 166 17.13 -4.68 -3.90
C PHE A 166 17.60 -4.33 -2.47
N ARG A 167 16.69 -4.23 -1.50
CA ARG A 167 17.06 -4.01 -0.09
C ARG A 167 17.92 -5.13 0.49
N TYR A 168 17.66 -6.37 0.10
CA TYR A 168 18.52 -7.49 0.48
C TYR A 168 19.93 -7.36 -0.10
N ALA A 169 20.06 -6.98 -1.37
CA ALA A 169 21.36 -6.72 -1.99
C ALA A 169 22.12 -5.56 -1.30
N ILE A 170 21.42 -4.50 -0.86
CA ILE A 170 22.04 -3.41 -0.08
C ILE A 170 22.65 -3.93 1.21
N GLU A 171 21.93 -4.77 1.95
CA GLU A 171 22.41 -5.31 3.23
C GLU A 171 23.66 -6.15 3.05
N ASN A 172 23.68 -6.98 2.01
CA ASN A 172 24.79 -7.89 1.71
C ASN A 172 25.95 -7.24 0.95
N TYR A 173 25.79 -5.99 0.50
CA TYR A 173 26.81 -5.27 -0.25
C TYR A 173 28.12 -5.12 0.54
N LYS A 174 29.23 -5.46 -0.12
CA LYS A 174 30.60 -5.26 0.35
C LYS A 174 31.33 -4.34 -0.62
N MET A 175 31.88 -3.25 -0.07
CA MET A 175 32.68 -2.29 -0.82
C MET A 175 33.84 -2.97 -1.55
N GLY A 176 34.13 -2.51 -2.78
CA GLY A 176 35.18 -3.05 -3.63
C GLY A 176 34.84 -4.39 -4.30
N SER A 177 33.61 -4.90 -4.14
CA SER A 177 33.15 -6.08 -4.87
C SER A 177 32.38 -5.68 -6.14
N ASP A 178 33.06 -5.76 -7.29
CA ASP A 178 32.45 -5.49 -8.60
C ASP A 178 31.22 -6.39 -8.87
N VAL A 179 31.25 -7.62 -8.38
CA VAL A 179 30.15 -8.58 -8.53
C VAL A 179 28.91 -8.08 -7.80
N MET A 180 29.05 -7.65 -6.53
CA MET A 180 27.93 -7.16 -5.73
C MET A 180 27.43 -5.78 -6.21
N ALA A 181 28.33 -4.93 -6.71
CA ALA A 181 27.93 -3.66 -7.34
C ALA A 181 27.07 -3.91 -8.60
N ARG A 182 27.47 -4.90 -9.42
CA ARG A 182 26.71 -5.31 -10.62
C ARG A 182 25.36 -5.92 -10.25
N GLU A 183 25.31 -6.71 -9.18
CA GLU A 183 24.07 -7.28 -8.63
C GLU A 183 23.10 -6.19 -8.14
N LEU A 184 23.59 -5.19 -7.41
CA LEU A 184 22.82 -4.01 -7.01
C LEU A 184 22.24 -3.28 -8.23
N GLY A 185 23.07 -3.01 -9.24
CA GLY A 185 22.67 -2.38 -10.50
C GLY A 185 21.57 -3.17 -11.22
N LEU A 186 21.71 -4.49 -11.28
CA LEU A 186 20.68 -5.36 -11.88
C LEU A 186 19.36 -5.27 -11.12
N HIS A 187 19.37 -5.33 -9.78
CA HIS A 187 18.15 -5.22 -8.99
C HIS A 187 17.49 -3.84 -9.10
N ALA A 188 18.29 -2.77 -9.16
CA ALA A 188 17.80 -1.42 -9.41
C ALA A 188 17.12 -1.33 -10.79
N GLN A 189 17.74 -1.84 -11.85
CA GLN A 189 17.16 -1.84 -13.20
C GLN A 189 15.86 -2.65 -13.29
N ILE A 190 15.81 -3.83 -12.65
CA ILE A 190 14.59 -4.63 -12.58
C ILE A 190 13.49 -3.83 -11.87
N LEU A 191 13.80 -3.19 -10.73
CA LEU A 191 12.85 -2.34 -10.02
C LEU A 191 12.35 -1.19 -10.89
N LYS A 192 13.25 -0.47 -11.59
CA LYS A 192 12.88 0.61 -12.53
C LYS A 192 11.87 0.14 -13.55
N ARG A 193 12.15 -0.99 -14.21
CA ARG A 193 11.28 -1.58 -15.22
C ARG A 193 9.91 -1.94 -14.65
N ARG A 194 9.85 -2.54 -13.46
CA ARG A 194 8.57 -2.92 -12.83
C ARG A 194 7.74 -1.70 -12.42
N MET A 195 8.39 -0.65 -11.90
CA MET A 195 7.71 0.60 -11.58
C MET A 195 7.19 1.29 -12.84
N ALA A 196 7.97 1.29 -13.93
CA ALA A 196 7.53 1.84 -15.21
C ALA A 196 6.32 1.08 -15.79
N GLN A 197 6.21 -0.24 -15.55
CA GLN A 197 5.07 -1.04 -15.98
C GLN A 197 3.77 -0.72 -15.23
N LEU A 198 3.80 0.05 -14.14
CA LEU A 198 2.61 0.57 -13.46
C LEU A 198 2.10 1.81 -14.22
N HIS A 199 1.61 1.59 -15.44
CA HIS A 199 0.98 2.64 -16.24
C HIS A 199 -0.52 2.68 -15.97
N LEU A 200 -1.06 3.90 -15.86
CA LEU A 200 -2.49 4.16 -15.97
C LEU A 200 -2.87 4.17 -17.47
N PRO A 201 -4.02 3.62 -17.88
CA PRO A 201 -4.44 3.56 -19.28
C PRO A 201 -4.61 4.94 -19.92
N ASP A 202 -5.04 5.94 -19.13
CA ASP A 202 -5.52 7.23 -19.63
C ASP A 202 -4.68 8.44 -19.19
N ASP A 203 -3.56 8.25 -18.49
CA ASP A 203 -2.66 9.34 -18.09
C ASP A 203 -1.23 9.13 -18.63
N PRO A 204 -0.95 9.63 -19.85
CA PRO A 204 0.36 9.47 -20.49
C PRO A 204 1.46 10.35 -19.88
N ALA A 205 1.18 11.23 -18.91
CA ALA A 205 2.09 12.31 -18.54
C ALA A 205 2.85 12.12 -17.20
N VAL A 206 2.32 11.36 -16.25
CA VAL A 206 2.83 11.34 -14.86
C VAL A 206 3.89 10.27 -14.54
N PRO A 207 3.90 9.05 -15.12
CA PRO A 207 4.84 7.99 -14.72
C PRO A 207 6.34 8.19 -15.06
N PRO A 208 6.75 8.72 -16.24
CA PRO A 208 8.17 8.65 -16.65
C PRO A 208 9.08 9.52 -15.78
N LEU A 209 8.71 10.77 -15.57
CA LEU A 209 9.60 11.76 -14.96
C LEU A 209 9.92 11.48 -13.49
N ILE A 210 8.94 11.02 -12.70
CA ILE A 210 9.15 10.72 -11.28
C ILE A 210 10.07 9.51 -11.12
N ILE A 211 9.87 8.48 -11.94
CA ILE A 211 10.70 7.28 -11.93
C ILE A 211 12.10 7.60 -12.44
N ASP A 212 12.23 8.33 -13.55
CA ASP A 212 13.54 8.68 -14.10
C ASP A 212 14.35 9.55 -13.14
N ASN A 213 13.74 10.58 -12.53
CA ASN A 213 14.40 11.41 -11.52
C ASN A 213 14.88 10.58 -10.32
N LEU A 214 14.05 9.65 -9.83
CA LEU A 214 14.43 8.74 -8.75
C LEU A 214 15.64 7.87 -9.12
N PHE A 215 15.69 7.35 -10.35
CA PHE A 215 16.81 6.50 -10.78
C PHE A 215 18.08 7.29 -11.15
N ILE A 216 17.95 8.56 -11.56
CA ILE A 216 19.10 9.48 -11.66
C ILE A 216 19.77 9.65 -10.29
N GLN A 217 19.00 9.76 -9.20
CA GLN A 217 19.58 9.82 -7.86
C GLN A 217 20.37 8.55 -7.51
N TYR A 218 19.88 7.37 -7.91
CA TYR A 218 20.60 6.11 -7.72
C TYR A 218 21.93 6.10 -8.49
N GLU A 219 21.92 6.55 -9.75
CA GLU A 219 23.11 6.62 -10.61
C GLU A 219 24.18 7.57 -10.05
N ASN A 220 23.77 8.58 -9.27
CA ASN A 220 24.68 9.50 -8.59
C ASN A 220 25.29 8.96 -7.28
N ILE A 221 24.92 7.76 -6.82
CA ILE A 221 25.50 7.15 -5.63
C ILE A 221 26.88 6.58 -5.98
N ASP A 222 27.94 7.18 -5.45
CA ASP A 222 29.29 6.65 -5.58
C ASP A 222 29.47 5.38 -4.74
N LEU A 223 29.32 4.21 -5.36
CA LEU A 223 29.52 2.92 -4.72
C LEU A 223 30.97 2.66 -4.29
N ASN A 224 31.93 3.42 -4.84
CA ASN A 224 33.36 3.30 -4.54
C ASN A 224 33.85 4.36 -3.54
N ALA A 225 32.94 5.17 -2.98
CA ALA A 225 33.28 6.14 -1.95
C ALA A 225 33.94 5.45 -0.76
N HIS A 226 34.87 6.13 -0.07
CA HIS A 226 35.65 5.52 1.01
C HIS A 226 34.81 5.16 2.25
N ASP A 227 33.66 5.81 2.44
CA ASP A 227 32.78 5.59 3.59
C ASP A 227 31.66 4.60 3.26
N LYS A 228 31.84 3.36 3.73
CA LYS A 228 30.89 2.26 3.53
C LYS A 228 29.53 2.51 4.15
N GLU A 229 29.49 3.13 5.32
CA GLU A 229 28.23 3.37 6.02
C GLU A 229 27.44 4.48 5.32
N LEU A 230 28.13 5.48 4.77
CA LEU A 230 27.52 6.52 3.95
C LEU A 230 26.92 5.94 2.65
N VAL A 231 27.63 5.08 1.94
CA VAL A 231 27.10 4.41 0.73
C VAL A 231 25.85 3.59 1.06
N LYS A 232 25.90 2.76 2.12
CA LYS A 232 24.75 1.97 2.58
C LYS A 232 23.58 2.86 3.00
N TYR A 233 23.85 4.01 3.62
CA TYR A 233 22.84 4.99 3.98
C TYR A 233 22.13 5.56 2.73
N HIS A 234 22.89 6.03 1.74
CA HIS A 234 22.31 6.57 0.49
C HIS A 234 21.49 5.53 -0.28
N LEU A 235 22.01 4.30 -0.42
CA LEU A 235 21.27 3.20 -1.03
C LEU A 235 19.97 2.90 -0.29
N TYR A 236 20.00 2.94 1.04
CA TYR A 236 18.81 2.72 1.84
C TYR A 236 17.78 3.87 1.69
N GLN A 237 18.23 5.14 1.66
CA GLN A 237 17.36 6.29 1.40
C GLN A 237 16.69 6.18 0.03
N PHE A 238 17.44 5.88 -1.01
CA PHE A 238 16.89 5.58 -2.33
C PHE A 238 15.84 4.46 -2.26
N SER A 239 16.10 3.39 -1.49
CA SER A 239 15.11 2.30 -1.32
C SER A 239 13.83 2.75 -0.60
N LEU A 240 13.89 3.78 0.27
CA LEU A 240 12.72 4.35 0.92
C LEU A 240 11.92 5.19 -0.08
N GLU A 241 12.60 6.06 -0.83
CA GLU A 241 11.99 6.88 -1.87
C GLU A 241 11.35 6.02 -2.97
N ALA A 242 12.03 4.96 -3.42
CA ALA A 242 11.46 3.99 -4.34
C ALA A 242 10.21 3.31 -3.78
N SER A 243 10.17 3.05 -2.48
CA SER A 243 8.97 2.55 -1.80
C SER A 243 7.86 3.60 -1.83
N ASP A 244 8.16 4.87 -1.56
CA ASP A 244 7.17 5.96 -1.58
C ASP A 244 6.58 6.15 -2.97
N THR A 245 7.43 6.23 -3.99
CA THR A 245 7.00 6.31 -5.38
C THR A 245 6.17 5.11 -5.79
N LEU A 246 6.55 3.89 -5.40
CA LEU A 246 5.78 2.68 -5.73
C LEU A 246 4.36 2.71 -5.13
N PHE A 247 4.23 3.09 -3.85
CA PHE A 247 2.90 3.19 -3.22
C PHE A 247 2.10 4.40 -3.74
N HIS A 248 2.77 5.47 -4.15
CA HIS A 248 2.12 6.58 -4.83
C HIS A 248 1.53 6.14 -6.19
N LEU A 249 2.28 5.41 -7.00
CA LEU A 249 1.78 4.85 -8.27
C LEU A 249 0.58 3.93 -8.04
N PHE A 250 0.62 3.08 -7.02
CA PHE A 250 -0.52 2.24 -6.65
C PHE A 250 -1.73 3.06 -6.20
N ASP A 251 -1.51 4.12 -5.43
CA ASP A 251 -2.58 5.04 -5.03
C ASP A 251 -3.22 5.75 -6.22
N LEU A 252 -2.46 6.07 -7.27
CA LEU A 252 -3.02 6.63 -8.51
C LEU A 252 -3.93 5.60 -9.21
N VAL A 253 -3.54 4.31 -9.25
CA VAL A 253 -4.39 3.22 -9.75
C VAL A 253 -5.68 3.12 -8.96
N LEU A 254 -5.61 3.12 -7.62
CA LEU A 254 -6.79 3.08 -6.76
C LEU A 254 -7.68 4.32 -6.97
N SER A 255 -7.07 5.50 -7.12
CA SER A 255 -7.77 6.77 -7.35
C SER A 255 -8.55 6.78 -8.67
N HIS A 256 -7.94 6.28 -9.75
CA HIS A 256 -8.61 6.11 -11.02
C HIS A 256 -9.80 5.14 -10.91
N ILE A 257 -9.62 3.99 -10.26
CA ILE A 257 -10.70 3.02 -10.04
C ILE A 257 -11.84 3.63 -9.19
N GLY A 258 -11.49 4.38 -8.15
CA GLY A 258 -12.47 5.11 -7.34
C GLY A 258 -13.27 6.11 -8.17
N ALA A 259 -12.61 6.90 -9.01
CA ALA A 259 -13.26 7.88 -9.87
C ALA A 259 -14.26 7.22 -10.85
N GLU A 260 -13.87 6.12 -11.49
CA GLU A 260 -14.73 5.33 -12.39
C GLU A 260 -15.95 4.70 -11.71
N LEU A 261 -15.86 4.49 -10.39
CA LEU A 261 -16.94 4.02 -9.53
C LEU A 261 -17.72 5.17 -8.86
N SER A 262 -17.43 6.43 -9.23
CA SER A 262 -18.01 7.64 -8.62
C SER A 262 -17.76 7.75 -7.10
N ILE A 263 -16.63 7.23 -6.64
CA ILE A 263 -16.17 7.30 -5.25
C ILE A 263 -14.88 8.12 -5.18
N LYS A 264 -14.94 9.25 -4.46
CA LYS A 264 -13.76 10.08 -4.23
C LYS A 264 -12.91 9.48 -3.11
N LEU A 265 -11.68 9.08 -3.43
CA LEU A 265 -10.70 8.69 -2.42
C LEU A 265 -10.12 9.93 -1.73
N PRO A 266 -9.97 9.95 -0.40
CA PRO A 266 -9.30 11.04 0.29
C PRO A 266 -7.82 11.07 -0.09
N GLU A 267 -7.28 12.27 -0.23
CA GLU A 267 -5.84 12.48 -0.34
C GLU A 267 -5.19 12.00 0.96
N LEU A 268 -4.24 11.09 0.85
CA LEU A 268 -3.41 10.72 2.00
C LEU A 268 -2.41 11.86 2.17
N ALA A 269 -2.34 12.43 3.37
CA ALA A 269 -1.44 13.53 3.69
C ALA A 269 0.00 13.17 3.28
N ALA A 270 0.41 13.67 2.12
CA ALA A 270 1.75 13.47 1.63
C ALA A 270 2.68 14.29 2.52
N ARG A 271 3.67 13.62 3.10
CA ARG A 271 4.95 14.24 3.49
C ARG A 271 4.95 15.16 4.74
N GLU A 272 4.16 14.86 5.76
CA GLU A 272 4.43 15.42 7.10
C GLU A 272 4.53 14.30 8.15
N ASP A 273 5.76 13.84 8.41
CA ASP A 273 6.14 12.87 9.46
C ASP A 273 5.73 13.31 10.90
N LYS A 274 4.99 14.42 11.06
CA LYS A 274 4.55 14.98 12.36
C LYS A 274 3.02 15.08 12.56
N LYS A 275 2.18 14.89 11.53
CA LYS A 275 0.71 15.10 11.67
C LYS A 275 -0.16 13.84 11.60
N VAL A 276 0.42 12.66 11.35
CA VAL A 276 -0.35 11.41 11.26
C VAL A 276 -1.11 11.07 12.54
N VAL A 277 -0.64 11.54 13.71
CA VAL A 277 -1.29 11.28 15.01
C VAL A 277 -2.57 12.11 15.23
N GLN A 278 -2.74 13.26 14.57
CA GLN A 278 -3.90 14.15 14.83
C GLN A 278 -5.16 13.82 14.02
N ILE A 279 -5.03 13.08 12.91
CA ILE A 279 -6.19 12.78 12.03
C ILE A 279 -7.03 11.62 12.57
N ILE A 280 -6.44 10.72 13.38
CA ILE A 280 -7.14 9.56 13.96
C ILE A 280 -8.09 9.95 15.10
N ALA A 281 -8.02 11.17 15.62
CA ALA A 281 -8.90 11.64 16.69
C ALA A 281 -10.21 12.30 16.21
N ARG A 282 -10.52 12.28 14.90
CA ARG A 282 -11.70 12.96 14.34
C ARG A 282 -12.62 12.09 13.48
N TYR A 283 -12.45 10.77 13.49
CA TYR A 283 -13.39 9.82 12.89
C TYR A 283 -13.70 8.68 13.86
#